data_AF-A0A661WXL0-F1
#
_entry.id   AF-A0A661WXL0-F1
#
_cell.length_a   1.000
_cell.length_b   1.000
_cell.length_c   1.000
_cell.angle_alpha   90.00
_cell.angle_beta   90.00
_cell.angle_gamma   90.00
#
_symmetry.space_group_name_H-M   'P 1'
#
loop_
_entity.id
_entity.type
_entity.pdbx_description
1 polymer ?
#
loop_
_entity_poly.entity_id
_entity_poly.type
_entity_poly.pdbx_seq_one_letter_code
_entity_poly.pdbx_strand_id
1 'polypeptide(L)' 'MRFMPYDLYILYSQKIDRYYIGISSNAEKRLFSHNNFPKRMDGKRRSVDFGLQKKL' A
#
# COMPACT_ATOMS: atom_id res chain seq x y z
N MET A 1 -8.57 16.74 21.87
CA MET A 1 -7.78 15.92 20.92
C MET A 1 -8.66 14.80 20.37
N ARG A 2 -8.72 14.61 19.05
CA ARG A 2 -9.51 13.55 18.43
C ARG A 2 -8.60 12.34 18.23
N PHE A 3 -8.94 11.20 18.84
CA PHE A 3 -8.25 9.94 18.57
C PHE A 3 -8.60 9.49 17.14
N MET A 4 -7.59 9.30 16.29
CA MET A 4 -7.75 8.66 14.99
C MET A 4 -7.01 7.33 15.05
N PRO A 5 -7.72 6.18 14.96
CA PRO A 5 -7.06 4.89 14.96
C PRO A 5 -6.15 4.79 13.73
N TYR A 6 -4.94 4.27 13.94
CA TYR A 6 -3.99 3.96 12.88
C TYR A 6 -3.74 2.46 12.91
N ASP A 7 -3.88 1.83 11.76
CA ASP A 7 -3.66 0.39 11.59
C ASP A 7 -2.24 0.16 11.08
N LEU A 8 -1.54 -0.82 11.66
CA LEU A 8 -0.28 -1.33 11.13
C LEU A 8 -0.62 -2.43 10.12
N TYR A 9 -0.03 -2.39 8.93
CA TYR A 9 -0.33 -3.37 7.89
C TYR A 9 0.90 -3.82 7.13
N ILE A 10 0.82 -5.05 6.61
CA ILE A 10 1.83 -5.66 5.73
C ILE A 10 1.15 -5.99 4.40
N LEU A 11 1.73 -5.46 3.32
CA LEU A 11 1.36 -5.79 1.94
C LEU A 11 2.46 -6.67 1.34
N TYR A 12 2.07 -7.64 0.54
CA TYR A 12 3.01 -8.46 -0.23
C TYR A 12 2.73 -8.29 -1.71
N SER A 13 3.80 -8.17 -2.50
CA SER A 13 3.70 -8.15 -3.95
C SER A 13 4.29 -9.41 -4.56
N GLN A 14 3.43 -10.22 -5.17
CA GLN A 14 3.81 -11.43 -5.90
C GLN A 14 4.69 -11.12 -7.12
N LYS A 15 4.44 -9.98 -7.80
CA LYS A 15 5.17 -9.61 -9.03
C LYS A 15 6.66 -9.36 -8.82
N ILE A 16 7.02 -8.79 -7.67
CA ILE A 16 8.40 -8.36 -7.38
C ILE A 16 8.97 -9.04 -6.13
N ASP A 17 8.26 -10.02 -5.59
CA ASP A 17 8.58 -10.79 -4.38
C ASP A 17 9.08 -9.90 -3.23
N ARG A 18 8.24 -8.93 -2.85
CA ARG A 18 8.59 -7.95 -1.81
C ARG A 18 7.45 -7.66 -0.85
N TYR A 19 7.83 -7.45 0.40
CA TYR A 19 6.96 -6.96 1.46
C TYR A 19 7.05 -5.45 1.62
N TYR A 20 5.91 -4.83 1.93
CA TYR A 20 5.79 -3.43 2.30
C TYR A 20 5.09 -3.35 3.66
N ILE A 21 5.69 -2.63 4.60
CA ILE A 21 5.14 -2.40 5.94
C ILE A 21 4.76 -0.92 6.03
N GLY A 22 3.56 -0.62 6.52
CA GLY A 22 3.10 0.75 6.66
C GLY A 22 2.06 0.92 7.76
N ILE A 23 1.86 2.18 8.14
CA ILE A 23 0.86 2.59 9.12
C ILE A 23 -0.08 3.58 8.41
N SER A 24 -1.39 3.40 8.55
CA SER A 24 -2.39 4.30 7.97
C SER A 24 -3.67 4.28 8.79
N SER A 25 -4.37 5.41 8.87
CA SER A 25 -5.72 5.46 9.44
C SER A 25 -6.79 4.87 8.51
N ASN A 26 -6.42 4.58 7.26
CA ASN A 26 -7.26 3.88 6.29
C ASN A 26 -6.38 3.02 5.37
N ALA A 27 -6.32 1.72 5.65
CA ALA A 27 -5.52 0.77 4.91
C ALA A 27 -6.04 0.54 3.47
N GLU A 28 -7.35 0.59 3.24
CA GLU A 28 -7.97 0.36 1.93
C GLU A 28 -7.61 1.44 0.92
N LYS A 29 -7.75 2.71 1.31
CA LYS A 29 -7.37 3.87 0.48
C LYS A 29 -5.88 3.82 0.14
N ARG A 30 -5.06 3.35 1.09
CA ARG A 30 -3.61 3.21 0.93
C ARG A 30 -3.25 2.06 -0.01
N LEU A 31 -3.90 0.91 0.11
CA LEU A 31 -3.78 -0.22 -0.82
C LEU A 31 -4.16 0.19 -2.25
N PHE A 32 -5.30 0.85 -2.40
CA PHE A 32 -5.75 1.40 -3.68
C PHE A 32 -4.72 2.34 -4.29
N SER A 33 -4.19 3.28 -3.50
CA SER A 33 -3.15 4.20 -3.96
C SER A 33 -1.88 3.46 -4.39
N HIS A 34 -1.46 2.42 -3.66
CA HIS A 34 -0.28 1.62 -3.99
C HIS A 34 -0.43 0.88 -5.33
N ASN A 35 -1.62 0.35 -5.62
CA ASN A 35 -1.89 -0.37 -6.85
C ASN A 35 -2.19 0.56 -8.05
N ASN A 36 -2.67 1.78 -7.80
CA ASN A 36 -3.10 2.72 -8.84
C ASN A 36 -2.19 3.94 -8.98
N PHE A 37 -0.94 3.87 -8.51
CA PHE A 37 -0.02 5.01 -8.60
C PHE A 37 0.05 5.55 -10.04
N PRO A 38 -0.16 6.86 -10.23
CA PRO A 38 -0.10 7.45 -11.57
C PRO A 38 1.30 7.23 -12.16
N LYS A 39 1.32 7.06 -13.48
CA LYS A 39 2.55 6.91 -14.27
C LYS A 39 3.52 8.03 -13.85
N ARG A 40 4.69 7.65 -13.36
CA ARG A 40 5.74 8.63 -13.04
C ARG A 40 6.10 9.40 -14.31
N MET A 41 6.62 10.62 -14.14
CA MET A 41 7.01 11.50 -15.25
C MET A 41 8.07 10.88 -16.18
N ASP A 42 8.81 9.88 -15.72
CA ASP A 42 9.77 9.08 -16.51
C ASP A 42 9.12 7.96 -17.34
N GLY A 43 7.79 7.92 -17.43
CA GLY A 43 7.03 6.97 -18.21
C GLY A 43 7.01 5.54 -17.65
N LYS A 44 7.74 5.26 -16.56
CA LYS A 44 7.77 3.92 -15.94
C LYS A 44 6.56 3.74 -15.03
N ARG A 45 5.74 2.74 -15.36
CA ARG A 45 4.73 2.21 -14.44
C ARG A 45 5.43 1.28 -13.44
N ARG A 46 5.46 1.62 -12.16
CA ARG A 46 5.65 0.61 -11.12
C ARG A 46 4.28 0.00 -10.84
N SER A 47 3.86 -0.95 -11.68
CA SER A 47 2.76 -1.84 -11.34
C SER A 47 3.23 -2.77 -10.24
N VAL A 48 3.08 -2.32 -9.00
CA VAL A 48 3.21 -3.18 -7.83
C VAL A 48 1.81 -3.72 -7.55
N ASP A 49 1.64 -5.02 -7.73
CA ASP A 49 0.42 -5.70 -7.31
C ASP A 49 0.59 -6.01 -5.84
N PHE A 50 0.22 -5.08 -4.97
CA PHE A 50 0.20 -5.34 -3.54
C PHE A 50 -1.16 -5.93 -3.17
N GLY A 51 -1.15 -7.12 -2.58
CA GLY A 51 -2.27 -7.69 -1.84
C GLY A 51 -2.12 -7.37 -0.36
N LEU A 52 -3.21 -6.97 0.31
CA LEU A 52 -3.23 -6.85 1.77
C LEU A 52 -3.15 -8.25 2.37
N GLN A 53 -2.10 -8.51 3.14
CA GLN A 53 -1.92 -9.83 3.75
C GLN A 53 -2.30 -9.84 5.23
N LYS A 54 -2.04 -8.76 5.97
CA LYS A 54 -2.36 -8.70 7.39
C LYS A 54 -2.59 -7.26 7.83
N LYS A 55 -3.67 -7.05 8.58
CA LYS A 55 -4.01 -5.83 9.31
C LYS A 55 -3.87 -6.14 10.81
N LEU A 56 -3.09 -5.34 11.54
CA LEU A 56 -2.80 -5.49 12.95
C LEU A 56 -3.36 -4.30 13.73
#